data_AF-A0AAJ1N7X6-F1
#
_entry.id   AF-A0AAJ1N7X6-F1
#
_cell.length_a   1.000
_cell.length_b   1.000
_cell.length_c   1.000
_cell.angle_alpha   90.00
_cell.angle_beta   90.00
_cell.angle_gamma   90.00
#
_symmetry.space_group_name_H-M   'P 1'
#
loop_
_entity.id
_entity.type
_entity.pdbx_description
1 polymer ?
#
loop_
_entity_poly.entity_id
_entity_poly.type
_entity_poly.pdbx_seq_one_letter_code
_entity_poly.pdbx_strand_id
1 'polypeptide(L)'
;MIIENNIHEIKRKCDEILSFSMWFNLSESAFWPIIELMDIDEDFLINIYSSIEDKHLEILCHEPVIVAVIESLQSKKLIDYIINIRYEKPDLIDDILIRDIESALFVNFDETVDLLDVQKFKDTYMALKEFTKETFNKDQSNDEIINTLDSIIDFSEKNRHEYLSYVRVYWLNLYFQKASLKLKNQDLIKYYSKVLSGLFPSGCF
;
A
#
# COMPACT_ATOMS: atom_id res chain seq x y z
N MET A 1 -1.65 23.59 7.42
CA MET A 1 -1.59 23.81 5.95
C MET A 1 -1.37 22.53 5.13
N ILE A 2 -0.25 21.79 5.22
CA ILE A 2 -0.08 20.52 4.43
C ILE A 2 -0.96 19.40 4.98
N ILE A 3 -0.96 19.19 6.30
CA ILE A 3 -1.76 18.15 6.99
C ILE A 3 -3.26 18.33 6.76
N GLU A 4 -3.78 19.55 6.95
CA GLU A 4 -5.21 19.86 6.72
C GLU A 4 -5.63 19.66 5.26
N ASN A 5 -4.73 19.97 4.32
CA ASN A 5 -4.97 19.74 2.90
C ASN A 5 -5.03 18.25 2.58
N ASN A 6 -4.16 17.43 3.19
CA ASN A 6 -4.19 15.98 3.01
C ASN A 6 -5.45 15.35 3.61
N ILE A 7 -5.88 15.76 4.81
CA ILE A 7 -7.12 15.28 5.43
C ILE A 7 -8.33 15.64 4.56
N HIS A 8 -8.39 16.89 4.05
CA HIS A 8 -9.45 17.31 3.14
C HIS A 8 -9.48 16.44 1.86
N GLU A 9 -8.32 16.17 1.28
CA GLU A 9 -8.20 15.36 0.07
C GLU A 9 -8.60 13.90 0.31
N ILE A 10 -8.23 13.31 1.46
CA ILE A 10 -8.66 11.97 1.88
C ILE A 10 -10.19 11.92 1.98
N LYS A 11 -10.82 12.89 2.65
CA LYS A 11 -12.29 12.97 2.76
C LYS A 11 -12.96 13.07 1.39
N ARG A 12 -12.41 13.91 0.50
CA ARG A 12 -12.88 14.07 -0.88
C ARG A 12 -12.81 12.75 -1.64
N LYS A 13 -11.73 11.98 -1.48
CA LYS A 13 -11.56 10.65 -2.10
C LYS A 13 -12.50 9.61 -1.51
N CYS A 14 -12.74 9.60 -0.20
CA CYS A 14 -13.78 8.77 0.39
C CYS A 14 -15.15 9.10 -0.19
N ASP A 15 -15.51 10.39 -0.30
CA ASP A 15 -16.81 10.79 -0.85
C ASP A 15 -16.97 10.40 -2.33
N GLU A 16 -15.90 10.45 -3.13
CA GLU A 16 -15.88 9.91 -4.50
C GLU A 16 -16.18 8.40 -4.50
N ILE A 17 -15.56 7.62 -3.62
CA ILE A 17 -15.78 6.18 -3.51
C ILE A 17 -17.20 5.87 -3.03
N LEU A 18 -17.67 6.55 -1.98
CA LEU A 18 -19.02 6.38 -1.42
C LEU A 18 -20.13 6.76 -2.40
N SER A 19 -19.83 7.52 -3.46
CA SER A 19 -20.80 7.82 -4.51
C SER A 19 -21.21 6.59 -5.33
N PHE A 20 -20.47 5.47 -5.23
CA PHE A 20 -20.79 4.20 -5.86
C PHE A 20 -21.55 3.27 -4.90
N SER A 21 -22.77 2.87 -5.26
CA SER A 21 -23.64 2.03 -4.40
C SER A 21 -23.08 0.66 -3.97
N MET A 22 -22.05 0.15 -4.67
CA MET A 22 -21.34 -1.10 -4.36
C MET A 22 -19.83 -0.85 -4.30
N TRP A 23 -19.44 0.24 -3.64
CA TRP A 23 -18.05 0.66 -3.56
C TRP A 23 -17.12 -0.41 -2.99
N PHE A 24 -17.62 -1.27 -2.09
CA PHE A 24 -16.88 -2.39 -1.50
C PHE A 24 -16.52 -3.50 -2.50
N ASN A 25 -17.10 -3.49 -3.71
CA ASN A 25 -16.78 -4.42 -4.80
C ASN A 25 -15.82 -3.81 -5.84
N LEU A 26 -15.35 -2.57 -5.62
CA LEU A 26 -14.38 -1.96 -6.52
C LEU A 26 -13.05 -2.72 -6.46
N SER A 27 -12.28 -2.69 -7.54
CA SER A 27 -10.93 -3.25 -7.54
C SER A 27 -10.05 -2.51 -6.54
N GLU A 28 -9.05 -3.20 -5.97
CA GLU A 28 -8.09 -2.60 -5.02
C GLU A 28 -7.47 -1.30 -5.55
N SER A 29 -7.24 -1.24 -6.87
CA SER A 29 -6.71 -0.07 -7.57
C SER A 29 -7.56 1.20 -7.44
N ALA A 30 -8.87 1.07 -7.20
CA ALA A 30 -9.75 2.21 -6.95
C ALA A 30 -9.40 2.91 -5.62
N PHE A 31 -8.80 2.19 -4.69
CA PHE A 31 -8.42 2.67 -3.37
C PHE A 31 -6.99 3.20 -3.31
N TRP A 32 -6.09 2.84 -4.21
CA TRP A 32 -4.69 3.29 -4.13
C TRP A 32 -4.48 4.81 -4.03
N PRO A 33 -5.29 5.68 -4.67
CA PRO A 33 -5.18 7.12 -4.43
C PRO A 33 -5.37 7.52 -2.96
N ILE A 34 -6.22 6.81 -2.20
CA ILE A 34 -6.39 7.08 -0.77
C ILE A 34 -5.24 6.52 0.06
N ILE A 35 -4.77 5.32 -0.29
CA ILE A 35 -3.62 4.68 0.35
C ILE A 35 -2.38 5.56 0.18
N GLU A 36 -2.16 6.14 -1.01
CA GLU A 36 -1.02 7.02 -1.28
C GLU A 36 -1.06 8.31 -0.44
N LEU A 37 -2.24 8.87 -0.15
CA LEU A 37 -2.40 10.02 0.73
C LEU A 37 -2.17 9.67 2.21
N MET A 38 -2.38 8.41 2.57
CA MET A 38 -2.28 7.88 3.93
C MET A 38 -0.87 7.37 4.25
N ASP A 39 -0.12 6.91 3.26
CA ASP A 39 1.22 6.36 3.40
C ASP A 39 2.30 7.45 3.64
N ILE A 40 2.20 8.10 4.81
CA ILE A 40 3.09 9.17 5.27
C ILE A 40 3.82 8.73 6.55
N ASP A 41 3.15 8.82 7.70
CA ASP A 41 3.68 8.45 9.01
C ASP A 41 2.55 8.04 9.97
N GLU A 42 2.91 7.34 11.03
CA GLU A 42 1.95 6.77 11.98
C GLU A 42 1.21 7.82 12.82
N ASP A 43 1.84 8.96 13.14
CA ASP A 43 1.20 10.01 13.96
C ASP A 43 0.14 10.75 13.17
N PHE A 44 0.42 11.04 11.89
CA PHE A 44 -0.54 11.59 10.95
C PHE A 44 -1.76 10.67 10.78
N LEU A 45 -1.54 9.37 10.65
CA LEU A 45 -2.64 8.40 10.50
C LEU A 45 -3.49 8.28 11.75
N ILE A 46 -2.89 8.20 12.93
CA ILE A 46 -3.65 8.18 14.19
C ILE A 46 -4.53 9.43 14.28
N ASN A 47 -4.02 10.61 13.90
CA ASN A 47 -4.82 11.84 13.85
C ASN A 47 -6.00 11.73 12.88
N ILE A 48 -5.81 11.17 11.68
CA ILE A 48 -6.91 10.92 10.73
C ILE A 48 -7.97 10.02 11.35
N TYR A 49 -7.58 8.83 11.82
CA TYR A 49 -8.53 7.86 12.37
C TYR A 49 -9.27 8.42 13.60
N SER A 50 -8.64 9.30 14.38
CA SER A 50 -9.27 9.95 15.53
C SER A 50 -10.30 11.03 15.19
N SER A 51 -10.25 11.60 13.98
CA SER A 51 -10.96 12.84 13.64
C SER A 51 -11.89 12.72 12.42
N ILE A 52 -11.89 11.57 11.76
CA ILE A 52 -12.69 11.34 10.56
C ILE A 52 -14.11 10.85 10.90
N GLU A 53 -15.07 11.15 10.03
CA GLU A 53 -16.47 10.74 10.19
C GLU A 53 -16.63 9.23 9.92
N ASP A 54 -17.62 8.60 10.54
CA ASP A 54 -17.89 7.17 10.47
C ASP A 54 -18.02 6.66 9.03
N LYS A 55 -18.73 7.41 8.16
CA LYS A 55 -18.86 7.07 6.74
C LYS A 55 -17.51 6.99 6.01
N HIS A 56 -16.53 7.81 6.41
CA HIS A 56 -15.20 7.79 5.81
C HIS A 56 -14.35 6.72 6.47
N LEU A 57 -14.54 6.49 7.77
CA LEU A 57 -13.91 5.39 8.50
C LEU A 57 -14.26 4.04 7.88
N GLU A 58 -15.50 3.84 7.38
CA GLU A 58 -15.88 2.65 6.59
C GLU A 58 -14.94 2.41 5.40
N ILE A 59 -14.55 3.47 4.68
CA ILE A 59 -13.58 3.36 3.58
C ILE A 59 -12.18 3.10 4.11
N LEU A 60 -11.75 3.82 5.15
CA LEU A 60 -10.39 3.69 5.68
C LEU A 60 -10.13 2.33 6.31
N CYS A 61 -11.13 1.75 6.97
CA CYS A 61 -11.11 0.42 7.55
C CYS A 61 -11.49 -0.70 6.56
N HIS A 62 -11.78 -0.37 5.30
CA HIS A 62 -11.96 -1.40 4.28
C HIS A 62 -10.64 -2.15 4.09
N GLU A 63 -10.68 -3.48 4.09
CA GLU A 63 -9.50 -4.36 4.12
C GLU A 63 -8.43 -3.97 3.08
N PRO A 64 -8.74 -3.77 1.79
CA PRO A 64 -7.77 -3.30 0.79
C PRO A 64 -7.02 -2.02 1.16
N VAL A 65 -7.66 -1.12 1.90
CA VAL A 65 -7.08 0.16 2.33
C VAL A 65 -6.18 -0.05 3.54
N ILE A 66 -6.74 -0.50 4.66
CA ILE A 66 -6.00 -0.54 5.92
C ILE A 66 -4.85 -1.55 5.87
N VAL A 67 -5.03 -2.71 5.26
CA VAL A 67 -3.97 -3.72 5.16
C VAL A 67 -2.81 -3.19 4.32
N ALA A 68 -3.09 -2.53 3.19
CA ALA A 68 -2.03 -1.93 2.37
C ALA A 68 -1.28 -0.81 3.11
N VAL A 69 -1.98 0.01 3.91
CA VAL A 69 -1.36 1.06 4.73
C VAL A 69 -0.48 0.45 5.83
N ILE A 70 -0.97 -0.57 6.55
CA ILE A 70 -0.21 -1.25 7.59
C ILE A 70 1.01 -1.97 7.01
N GLU A 71 0.84 -2.71 5.90
CA GLU A 71 1.93 -3.35 5.20
C GLU A 71 3.01 -2.33 4.80
N SER A 72 2.58 -1.18 4.27
CA SER A 72 3.48 -0.13 3.79
C SER A 72 4.25 0.58 4.90
N LEU A 73 3.67 0.73 6.09
CA LEU A 73 4.29 1.45 7.22
C LEU A 73 4.93 0.54 8.24
N GLN A 74 4.52 -0.73 8.31
CA GLN A 74 4.92 -1.68 9.34
C GLN A 74 4.73 -1.10 10.77
N SER A 75 3.65 -0.35 10.98
CA SER A 75 3.37 0.36 12.24
C SER A 75 2.46 -0.44 13.15
N LYS A 76 3.05 -1.06 14.19
CA LYS A 76 2.31 -1.69 15.28
C LYS A 76 1.46 -0.67 16.06
N LYS A 77 1.94 0.56 16.20
CA LYS A 77 1.25 1.63 16.93
C LYS A 77 -0.10 1.95 16.30
N LEU A 78 -0.17 1.98 14.96
CA LEU A 78 -1.44 2.18 14.26
C LEU A 78 -2.39 1.01 14.50
N ILE A 79 -1.91 -0.25 14.48
CA ILE A 79 -2.74 -1.42 14.81
C ILE A 79 -3.32 -1.32 16.21
N ASP A 80 -2.48 -1.04 17.21
CA ASP A 80 -2.90 -0.87 18.60
C ASP A 80 -3.98 0.23 18.72
N TYR A 81 -3.86 1.31 17.94
CA TYR A 81 -4.86 2.37 17.88
C TYR A 81 -6.19 1.90 17.26
N ILE A 82 -6.15 1.17 16.13
CA ILE A 82 -7.35 0.61 15.49
C ILE A 82 -8.06 -0.41 16.39
N ILE A 83 -7.32 -1.24 17.13
CA ILE A 83 -7.86 -2.15 18.14
C ILE A 83 -8.60 -1.37 19.24
N ASN A 84 -8.09 -0.20 19.64
CA ASN A 84 -8.78 0.64 20.61
C ASN A 84 -10.09 1.20 20.04
N ILE A 85 -10.10 1.66 18.78
CA ILE A 85 -11.32 2.14 18.11
C ILE A 85 -12.38 1.04 18.01
N ARG A 86 -11.99 -0.23 17.79
CA ARG A 86 -12.93 -1.37 17.76
C ARG A 86 -13.82 -1.43 19.00
N TYR A 87 -13.33 -1.09 20.19
CA TYR A 87 -14.15 -1.12 21.41
C TYR A 87 -15.25 -0.05 21.38
N GLU A 88 -15.03 1.05 20.67
CA GLU A 88 -16.00 2.14 20.50
C GLU A 88 -16.91 1.90 19.29
N LYS A 89 -16.41 1.23 18.25
CA LYS A 89 -17.06 1.05 16.95
C LYS A 89 -17.01 -0.40 16.44
N PRO A 90 -17.56 -1.37 17.20
CA PRO A 90 -17.48 -2.80 16.85
C PRO A 90 -18.24 -3.17 15.57
N ASP A 91 -19.20 -2.36 15.15
CA ASP A 91 -19.95 -2.56 13.89
C ASP A 91 -19.12 -2.22 12.63
N LEU A 92 -18.04 -1.45 12.80
CA LEU A 92 -17.16 -1.02 11.72
C LEU A 92 -15.85 -1.81 11.66
N ILE A 93 -15.35 -2.23 12.82
CA ILE A 93 -14.05 -2.90 12.97
C ILE A 93 -14.29 -4.20 13.70
N ASP A 94 -14.37 -5.30 12.96
CA ASP A 94 -14.60 -6.62 13.51
C ASP A 94 -13.28 -7.37 13.82
N ASP A 95 -13.41 -8.57 14.41
CA ASP A 95 -12.25 -9.41 14.73
C ASP A 95 -11.54 -9.96 13.50
N ILE A 96 -12.20 -10.00 12.34
CA ILE A 96 -11.61 -10.46 11.09
C ILE A 96 -10.63 -9.40 10.60
N LEU A 97 -11.09 -8.14 10.53
CA LEU A 97 -10.26 -7.01 10.14
C LEU A 97 -9.04 -6.84 11.06
N ILE A 98 -9.21 -7.01 12.38
CA ILE A 98 -8.08 -6.95 13.31
C ILE A 98 -7.02 -8.02 12.99
N ARG A 99 -7.45 -9.25 12.70
CA ARG A 99 -6.52 -10.32 12.32
C ARG A 99 -5.83 -10.02 10.99
N ASP A 100 -6.55 -9.46 10.02
CA ASP A 100 -5.99 -9.11 8.72
C ASP A 100 -4.90 -8.05 8.85
N ILE A 101 -5.13 -6.99 9.64
CA ILE A 101 -4.12 -5.93 9.85
C ILE A 101 -2.93 -6.42 10.70
N GLU A 102 -3.16 -7.29 11.68
CA GLU A 102 -2.08 -7.92 12.45
C GLU A 102 -1.21 -8.77 11.53
N SER A 103 -1.84 -9.56 10.66
CA SER A 103 -1.14 -10.45 9.72
C SER A 103 -0.33 -9.68 8.66
N ALA A 104 -0.61 -8.39 8.45
CA ALA A 104 0.12 -7.52 7.53
C ALA A 104 1.51 -7.08 8.05
N LEU A 105 1.80 -7.27 9.34
CA LEU A 105 3.14 -7.06 9.87
C LEU A 105 4.06 -8.21 9.47
N PHE A 106 5.24 -7.90 8.94
CA PHE A 106 6.20 -8.91 8.48
C PHE A 106 6.66 -9.85 9.59
N VAL A 107 6.64 -9.38 10.84
CA VAL A 107 6.95 -10.22 12.01
C VAL A 107 5.93 -11.35 12.23
N ASN A 108 4.75 -11.26 11.62
CA ASN A 108 3.68 -12.24 11.75
C ASN A 108 3.56 -13.15 10.51
N PHE A 109 4.49 -13.08 9.55
CA PHE A 109 4.43 -13.90 8.33
C PHE A 109 4.81 -15.38 8.55
N ASP A 110 5.57 -15.69 9.61
CA ASP A 110 5.95 -17.06 9.96
C ASP A 110 5.87 -17.28 11.48
N GLU A 111 5.46 -18.47 11.91
CA GLU A 111 5.44 -18.89 13.31
C GLU A 111 6.87 -19.08 13.86
N THR A 112 7.84 -19.41 13.00
CA THR A 112 9.25 -19.62 13.37
C THR A 112 10.14 -18.40 13.17
N VAL A 113 9.64 -17.23 13.56
CA VAL A 113 10.26 -15.90 13.37
C VAL A 113 11.77 -15.86 13.68
N ASP A 114 12.59 -15.76 12.63
CA ASP A 114 13.93 -15.18 12.75
C ASP A 114 13.80 -13.65 12.64
N LEU A 115 13.88 -12.97 13.79
CA LEU A 115 13.76 -11.51 13.86
C LEU A 115 14.81 -10.78 13.02
N LEU A 116 15.99 -11.38 12.80
CA LEU A 116 17.02 -10.78 11.96
C LEU A 116 16.64 -10.86 10.48
N ASP A 117 15.99 -11.95 10.08
CA ASP A 117 15.54 -12.14 8.69
C ASP A 117 14.37 -11.22 8.36
N VAL A 118 13.39 -11.15 9.27
CA VAL A 118 12.27 -10.18 9.18
C VAL A 118 12.80 -8.75 9.09
N GLN A 119 13.78 -8.39 9.91
CA GLN A 119 14.35 -7.03 9.88
C GLN A 119 15.07 -6.76 8.54
N LYS A 120 15.84 -7.71 8.01
CA LYS A 120 16.46 -7.57 6.69
C LYS A 120 15.42 -7.39 5.60
N PHE A 121 14.36 -8.21 5.60
CA PHE A 121 13.28 -8.08 4.63
C PHE A 121 12.60 -6.71 4.75
N LYS A 122 12.31 -6.26 5.97
CA LYS A 122 11.76 -4.91 6.21
C LYS A 122 12.66 -3.83 5.61
N ASP A 123 13.96 -3.89 5.84
CA ASP A 123 14.91 -2.91 5.29
C ASP A 123 14.94 -2.95 3.76
N THR A 124 14.93 -4.14 3.16
CA THR A 124 14.82 -4.34 1.70
C THR A 124 13.52 -3.75 1.14
N TYR A 125 12.38 -4.04 1.77
CA TYR A 125 11.07 -3.55 1.37
C TYR A 125 11.01 -2.02 1.43
N MET A 126 11.48 -1.42 2.53
CA MET A 126 11.47 0.03 2.71
C MET A 126 12.39 0.72 1.70
N ALA A 127 13.59 0.18 1.44
CA ALA A 127 14.49 0.72 0.42
C ALA A 127 13.87 0.69 -0.98
N LEU A 128 13.17 -0.39 -1.33
CA LEU A 128 12.51 -0.51 -2.63
C LEU A 128 11.31 0.46 -2.76
N LYS A 129 10.52 0.58 -1.69
CA LYS A 129 9.42 1.53 -1.60
C LYS A 129 9.91 2.97 -1.76
N GLU A 130 10.92 3.37 -1.00
CA GLU A 130 11.51 4.72 -1.05
C GLU A 130 12.00 5.04 -2.46
N PHE A 131 12.81 4.16 -3.05
CA PHE A 131 13.30 4.31 -4.42
C PHE A 131 12.16 4.49 -5.43
N THR A 132 11.10 3.68 -5.31
CA THR A 132 9.99 3.71 -6.25
C THR A 132 9.13 4.96 -6.08
N LYS A 133 8.82 5.37 -4.84
CA LYS A 133 8.05 6.60 -4.56
C LYS A 133 8.83 7.85 -4.98
N GLU A 134 10.14 7.90 -4.73
CA GLU A 134 10.98 9.01 -5.22
C GLU A 134 10.94 9.13 -6.74
N THR A 135 10.94 8.00 -7.42
CA THR A 135 10.94 7.96 -8.89
C THR A 135 9.56 8.23 -9.48
N PHE A 136 8.49 7.79 -8.81
CA PHE A 136 7.11 8.11 -9.15
C PHE A 136 6.86 9.63 -9.22
N ASN A 137 7.50 10.41 -8.38
CA ASN A 137 7.35 11.87 -8.34
C ASN A 137 8.13 12.63 -9.43
N LYS A 138 8.99 11.94 -10.19
CA LYS A 138 9.79 12.54 -11.27
C LYS A 138 9.04 12.49 -12.60
N ASP A 139 9.31 13.45 -13.48
CA ASP A 139 8.94 13.34 -14.89
C ASP A 139 10.06 12.59 -15.63
N GLN A 140 9.77 11.38 -16.11
CA GLN A 140 10.77 10.47 -16.69
C GLN A 140 10.52 10.25 -18.17
N SER A 141 11.54 10.37 -19.01
CA SER A 141 11.52 9.86 -20.38
C SER A 141 11.25 8.34 -20.43
N ASN A 142 10.93 7.82 -21.62
CA ASN A 142 10.69 6.38 -21.80
C ASN A 142 11.91 5.54 -21.41
N ASP A 143 13.13 5.99 -21.75
CA ASP A 143 14.36 5.29 -21.41
C ASP A 143 14.61 5.28 -19.91
N GLU A 144 14.30 6.38 -19.21
CA GLU A 144 14.40 6.44 -17.75
C GLU A 144 13.39 5.54 -17.05
N ILE A 145 12.17 5.40 -17.59
CA ILE A 145 11.17 4.44 -17.09
C ILE A 145 11.68 3.02 -17.22
N ILE A 146 12.19 2.64 -18.41
CA ILE A 146 12.76 1.31 -18.67
C ILE A 146 13.88 1.01 -17.67
N ASN A 147 14.85 1.92 -17.54
CA ASN A 147 15.96 1.78 -16.60
C ASN A 147 15.49 1.65 -15.15
N THR A 148 14.41 2.34 -14.77
CA THR A 148 13.84 2.24 -13.42
C THR A 148 13.21 0.88 -13.19
N LEU A 149 12.39 0.39 -14.13
CA LEU A 149 11.75 -0.92 -14.04
C LEU A 149 12.79 -2.04 -13.99
N ASP A 150 13.83 -1.96 -14.83
CA ASP A 150 14.95 -2.88 -14.81
C ASP A 150 15.69 -2.83 -13.45
N SER A 151 15.90 -1.64 -12.89
CA SER A 151 16.54 -1.48 -11.57
C SER A 151 15.69 -2.08 -10.44
N ILE A 152 14.37 -1.93 -10.49
CA ILE A 152 13.44 -2.54 -9.53
C ILE A 152 13.52 -4.06 -9.60
N ILE A 153 13.51 -4.63 -10.81
CA ILE A 153 13.63 -6.07 -11.05
C ILE A 153 14.97 -6.58 -10.52
N ASP A 154 16.07 -5.96 -10.94
CA ASP A 154 17.43 -6.33 -10.52
C ASP A 154 17.60 -6.26 -8.99
N PHE A 155 17.06 -5.22 -8.36
CA PHE A 155 17.10 -5.08 -6.90
C PHE A 155 16.32 -6.20 -6.22
N SER A 156 15.13 -6.51 -6.72
CA SER A 156 14.23 -7.53 -6.16
C SER A 156 14.80 -8.93 -6.33
N GLU A 157 15.44 -9.23 -7.47
CA GLU A 157 16.11 -10.52 -7.70
C GLU A 157 17.34 -10.69 -6.81
N LYS A 158 18.14 -9.64 -6.61
CA LYS A 158 19.32 -9.67 -5.72
C LYS A 158 18.95 -9.84 -4.25
N ASN A 159 17.79 -9.31 -3.84
CA ASN A 159 17.27 -9.38 -2.48
C ASN A 159 16.06 -10.32 -2.39
N ARG A 160 16.05 -11.39 -3.18
CA ARG A 160 14.90 -12.29 -3.27
C ARG A 160 14.59 -12.87 -1.88
N HIS A 161 13.34 -12.69 -1.48
CA HIS A 161 12.79 -13.17 -0.21
C HIS A 161 11.41 -13.77 -0.45
N GLU A 162 11.04 -14.82 0.29
CA GLU A 162 9.72 -15.45 0.14
C GLU A 162 8.58 -14.49 0.49
N TYR A 163 8.79 -13.60 1.45
CA TYR A 163 7.83 -12.58 1.88
C TYR A 163 7.44 -11.59 0.78
N LEU A 164 8.22 -11.47 -0.31
CA LEU A 164 7.82 -10.70 -1.49
C LEU A 164 6.50 -11.24 -2.11
N SER A 165 6.19 -12.52 -1.89
CA SER A 165 4.94 -13.14 -2.37
C SER A 165 3.70 -12.76 -1.55
N TYR A 166 3.88 -12.28 -0.32
CA TYR A 166 2.79 -11.91 0.57
C TYR A 166 2.45 -10.42 0.52
N VAL A 167 3.36 -9.58 0.01
CA VAL A 167 3.18 -8.12 0.00
C VAL A 167 2.45 -7.60 -1.25
N ARG A 168 1.53 -6.65 -1.04
CA ARG A 168 0.74 -5.99 -2.08
C ARG A 168 1.49 -4.92 -2.86
N VAL A 169 2.55 -4.33 -2.30
CA VAL A 169 3.43 -3.35 -3.01
C VAL A 169 2.65 -2.30 -3.83
N TYR A 170 1.59 -1.73 -3.26
CA TYR A 170 0.65 -0.86 -3.99
C TYR A 170 1.37 0.33 -4.68
N TRP A 171 2.42 0.86 -4.06
CA TRP A 171 3.25 1.95 -4.57
C TRP A 171 3.96 1.57 -5.88
N LEU A 172 4.36 0.30 -6.03
CA LEU A 172 4.96 -0.22 -7.26
C LEU A 172 3.92 -0.29 -8.37
N ASN A 173 2.70 -0.69 -8.03
CA ASN A 173 1.64 -0.74 -9.01
C ASN A 173 1.26 0.65 -9.50
N LEU A 174 1.12 1.63 -8.60
CA LEU A 174 0.92 3.03 -8.97
C LEU A 174 2.01 3.53 -9.92
N TYR A 175 3.27 3.21 -9.62
CA TYR A 175 4.39 3.50 -10.51
C TYR A 175 4.21 2.84 -11.88
N PHE A 176 3.94 1.54 -11.90
CA PHE A 176 3.79 0.77 -13.12
C PHE A 176 2.63 1.24 -14.00
N GLN A 177 1.49 1.61 -13.42
CA GLN A 177 0.36 2.18 -14.15
C GLN A 177 0.72 3.52 -14.79
N LYS A 178 1.35 4.42 -14.03
CA LYS A 178 1.83 5.71 -14.55
C LYS A 178 2.84 5.52 -15.69
N ALA A 179 3.80 4.61 -15.50
CA ALA A 179 4.79 4.24 -16.50
C ALA A 179 4.13 3.69 -17.78
N SER A 180 3.16 2.79 -17.64
CA SER A 180 2.44 2.15 -18.75
C SER A 180 1.69 3.17 -19.61
N LEU A 181 1.03 4.16 -18.97
CA LEU A 181 0.36 5.25 -19.68
C LEU A 181 1.33 6.09 -20.52
N LYS A 182 2.58 6.24 -20.07
CA LYS A 182 3.61 7.03 -20.76
C LYS A 182 4.31 6.24 -21.88
N LEU A 183 4.72 5.01 -21.61
CA LEU A 183 5.47 4.16 -22.57
C LEU A 183 4.67 3.85 -23.84
N LYS A 184 3.35 3.63 -23.72
CA LYS A 184 2.44 3.31 -24.84
C LYS A 184 2.90 2.14 -25.74
N ASN A 185 3.80 1.28 -25.25
CA ASN A 185 4.29 0.09 -25.94
C ASN A 185 3.72 -1.16 -25.26
N GLN A 186 2.73 -1.80 -25.89
CA GLN A 186 2.01 -2.91 -25.28
C GLN A 186 2.87 -4.15 -25.02
N ASP A 187 3.84 -4.45 -25.88
CA ASP A 187 4.69 -5.63 -25.70
C ASP A 187 5.64 -5.44 -24.51
N LEU A 188 6.18 -4.23 -24.38
CA LEU A 188 7.04 -3.86 -23.25
C LEU A 188 6.25 -3.83 -21.93
N ILE A 189 5.05 -3.27 -21.94
CA ILE A 189 4.15 -3.26 -20.77
C ILE A 189 3.81 -4.70 -20.35
N LYS A 190 3.46 -5.58 -21.30
CA LYS A 190 3.17 -7.00 -21.01
C LYS A 190 4.39 -7.73 -20.45
N TYR A 191 5.59 -7.43 -20.96
CA TYR A 191 6.83 -7.98 -20.43
C TYR A 191 7.00 -7.60 -18.96
N TYR A 192 6.94 -6.31 -18.63
CA TYR A 192 7.14 -5.85 -17.26
C TYR A 192 6.04 -6.30 -16.31
N SER A 193 4.75 -6.23 -16.71
CA SER A 193 3.65 -6.78 -15.91
C SER A 193 3.91 -8.24 -15.57
N LYS A 194 4.26 -9.08 -16.56
CA LYS A 194 4.56 -10.50 -16.31
C LYS A 194 5.74 -10.71 -15.35
N VAL A 195 6.83 -9.97 -15.52
CA VAL A 195 8.02 -10.13 -14.66
C VAL A 195 7.71 -9.66 -13.23
N LEU A 196 7.09 -8.49 -13.08
CA LEU A 196 6.70 -7.96 -11.78
C LEU A 196 5.67 -8.84 -11.07
N SER A 197 4.66 -9.38 -11.76
CA SER A 197 3.72 -10.35 -11.17
C SER A 197 4.40 -11.66 -10.75
N GLY A 198 5.52 -12.03 -11.37
CA GLY A 198 6.32 -13.17 -10.95
C GLY A 198 7.12 -12.90 -9.67
N LEU A 199 7.55 -11.66 -9.46
CA LEU A 199 8.31 -11.24 -8.28
C LEU A 199 7.39 -10.89 -7.10
N PHE A 200 6.26 -10.22 -7.37
CA PHE A 200 5.25 -9.83 -6.39
C PHE A 200 3.86 -10.31 -6.84
N PRO A 201 3.55 -11.60 -6.63
CA PRO A 201 2.24 -12.19 -6.92
C PRO A 201 1.04 -11.37 -6.44
N SER A 202 1.15 -10.75 -5.26
CA SER A 202 0.07 -9.93 -4.65
C SER A 202 0.06 -8.47 -5.13
N GLY A 203 0.96 -8.11 -6.05
CA GLY A 203 1.12 -6.74 -6.56
C GLY A 203 0.13 -6.28 -7.62
N CYS A 204 -0.64 -7.18 -8.24
CA CYS A 204 -1.74 -6.88 -9.18
C CYS A 204 -1.38 -6.05 -10.45
N PHE A 205 -0.24 -6.29 -11.11
CA PHE A 205 0.27 -5.52 -12.28
C PHE A 205 -0.38 -5.78 -13.64
#